data_AF-A0A8T7I4R5-F1
#
_entry.id   AF-A0A8T7I4R5-F1
#
_cell.length_a   1.000
_cell.length_b   1.000
_cell.length_c   1.000
_cell.angle_alpha   90.00
_cell.angle_beta   90.00
_cell.angle_gamma   90.00
#
_symmetry.space_group_name_H-M   'P 1'
#
loop_
_entity.id
_entity.type
_entity.pdbx_description
1 polymer ?
#
loop_
_entity_poly.entity_id
_entity_poly.type
_entity_poly.pdbx_seq_one_letter_code
_entity_poly.pdbx_strand_id
1 'polypeptide(L)'
;MKVLATILIILIALVLVGIVVGKDNPGQWTNTWNNFKDSYSVSGLVTDSMTVFNGNKVKRIPLSNQEQQRVVYRWTDSKGVKHLSYERPRGVDNVEEVRLGDLEYKVEQSLTEEEKEAALRN
;
A
#
# COMPACT_ATOMS: atom_id res chain seq x y z
N MET A 1 28.50 -27.64 13.09
CA MET A 1 29.24 -26.37 13.23
C MET A 1 29.36 -25.57 11.93
N LYS A 2 29.82 -26.15 10.82
CA LYS A 2 30.00 -25.41 9.55
C LYS A 2 28.72 -24.76 9.01
N VAL A 3 27.59 -25.49 9.01
CA VAL A 3 26.29 -24.97 8.54
C VAL A 3 25.81 -23.78 9.37
N LEU A 4 25.96 -23.82 10.70
CA LEU A 4 25.61 -22.73 11.60
C LEU A 4 26.48 -21.48 11.35
N ALA A 5 27.78 -21.66 11.12
CA ALA A 5 28.67 -20.56 10.78
C ALA A 5 28.32 -19.94 9.41
N THR A 6 27.97 -20.76 8.41
CA THR A 6 27.51 -20.28 7.10
C THR A 6 26.22 -19.48 7.20
N ILE A 7 25.23 -19.96 7.95
CA ILE A 7 23.97 -19.25 8.20
C ILE A 7 24.23 -17.91 8.90
N LEU A 8 25.12 -17.89 9.89
CA LEU A 8 25.48 -16.68 10.63
C LEU A 8 26.14 -15.63 9.71
N ILE A 9 27.07 -16.06 8.84
CA ILE A 9 27.73 -15.17 7.87
C ILE A 9 26.72 -14.57 6.90
N ILE A 10 25.76 -15.37 6.42
CA ILE A 10 24.68 -14.90 5.53
C ILE A 10 23.81 -13.86 6.24
N LEU A 11 23.43 -14.11 7.50
CA LEU A 11 22.65 -13.17 8.29
C LEU A 11 23.38 -11.84 8.51
N ILE A 12 24.68 -11.89 8.83
CA ILE A 12 25.50 -10.68 9.01
C ILE A 12 25.61 -9.91 7.69
N ALA A 13 25.83 -10.58 6.56
CA ALA A 13 25.86 -9.94 5.25
C ALA A 13 24.53 -9.26 4.90
N LEU A 14 23.40 -9.90 5.18
CA LEU A 14 22.06 -9.30 4.98
C LEU A 14 21.85 -8.05 5.83
N VAL A 15 22.29 -8.07 7.09
CA VAL A 15 22.23 -6.88 7.97
C VAL A 15 23.10 -5.74 7.45
N LEU A 16 24.33 -6.03 7.01
CA LEU A 16 25.24 -5.03 6.46
C LEU A 16 24.69 -4.39 5.18
N VAL A 17 24.13 -5.20 4.27
CA VAL A 17 23.46 -4.67 3.07
C VAL A 17 22.26 -3.81 3.47
N GLY A 18 21.47 -4.23 4.46
CA GLY A 18 20.33 -3.45 4.95
C GLY A 18 20.73 -2.09 5.52
N ILE A 19 21.88 -2.01 6.19
CA ILE A 19 22.46 -0.77 6.72
C ILE A 19 22.95 0.15 5.59
N VAL A 20 23.66 -0.39 4.59
CA VAL A 20 24.16 0.39 3.44
C VAL A 20 23.00 0.98 2.64
N VAL A 21 22.02 0.15 2.29
CA VAL A 21 20.82 0.57 1.57
C VAL A 21 19.95 1.52 2.40
N GLY A 22 19.84 1.26 3.70
CA GLY A 22 19.12 2.13 4.64
C GLY A 22 19.75 3.50 4.79
N LYS A 23 21.08 3.62 4.65
CA LYS A 23 21.77 4.92 4.66
C LYS A 23 21.38 5.80 3.47
N ASP A 24 21.19 5.20 2.29
CA ASP A 24 20.82 5.93 1.08
C ASP A 24 19.33 6.29 1.04
N ASN A 25 18.49 5.54 1.77
CA ASN A 25 17.05 5.81 1.87
C ASN A 25 16.50 5.52 3.30
N PRO A 26 16.77 6.38 4.29
CA PRO A 26 16.49 6.12 5.71
C PRO A 26 15.01 5.94 6.07
N GLY A 27 14.10 6.48 5.25
CA GLY A 27 12.65 6.34 5.47
C GLY A 27 12.06 4.99 5.01
N GLN A 28 12.81 4.16 4.29
CA GLN A 28 12.23 3.00 3.59
C GLN A 28 12.06 1.78 4.49
N TRP A 29 12.98 1.56 5.43
CA TRP A 29 12.80 0.55 6.47
C TRP A 29 11.64 0.89 7.40
N THR A 30 11.47 2.18 7.71
CA THR A 30 10.31 2.69 8.45
C THR A 30 9.00 2.45 7.69
N ASN A 31 8.97 2.70 6.38
CA ASN A 31 7.79 2.43 5.54
C ASN A 31 7.48 0.93 5.46
N THR A 32 8.51 0.09 5.29
CA THR A 32 8.40 -1.38 5.28
C THR A 32 7.80 -1.89 6.60
N TRP A 33 8.29 -1.37 7.72
CA TRP A 33 7.77 -1.71 9.04
C TRP A 33 6.33 -1.23 9.26
N ASN A 34 6.03 0.00 8.84
CA ASN A 34 4.69 0.56 8.96
C ASN A 34 3.68 -0.21 8.10
N ASN A 35 4.04 -0.55 6.86
CA ASN A 35 3.23 -1.39 5.98
C ASN A 35 2.94 -2.77 6.60
N PHE A 36 3.96 -3.41 7.19
CA PHE A 36 3.77 -4.66 7.90
C PHE A 36 2.85 -4.51 9.12
N LYS A 37 3.03 -3.45 9.91
CA LYS A 37 2.18 -3.19 11.09
C LYS A 37 0.72 -2.93 10.70
N ASP A 38 0.51 -2.20 9.61
CA ASP A 38 -0.82 -1.81 9.14
C ASP A 38 -1.53 -2.97 8.43
N SER A 39 -0.78 -3.85 7.76
CA SER A 39 -1.32 -4.98 6.99
C SER A 39 -1.15 -6.36 7.63
N TYR A 40 -0.38 -6.50 8.71
CA TYR A 40 0.02 -7.80 9.27
C TYR A 40 0.49 -8.84 8.23
N SER A 41 0.94 -8.40 7.04
CA SER A 41 1.22 -9.27 5.90
C SER A 41 2.70 -9.64 5.86
N VAL A 42 3.00 -10.92 6.13
CA VAL A 42 4.37 -11.44 6.06
C VAL A 42 4.89 -11.43 4.63
N SER A 43 4.06 -11.72 3.63
CA SER A 43 4.45 -11.63 2.22
C SER A 43 4.71 -10.18 1.78
N GLY A 44 3.93 -9.22 2.29
CA GLY A 44 4.15 -7.80 2.10
C GLY A 44 5.49 -7.34 2.69
N LEU A 45 5.79 -7.75 3.92
CA LEU A 45 7.07 -7.46 4.58
C LEU A 45 8.29 -7.98 3.80
N VAL A 46 8.21 -9.22 3.29
CA VAL A 46 9.29 -9.81 2.47
C VAL A 46 9.46 -9.06 1.15
N THR A 47 8.35 -8.72 0.49
CA THR A 47 8.37 -8.00 -0.80
C THR A 47 8.91 -6.58 -0.63
N ASP A 48 8.48 -5.87 0.40
CA ASP A 48 8.96 -4.52 0.73
C ASP A 48 10.44 -4.55 1.12
N SER A 49 10.86 -5.52 1.94
CA SER A 49 12.28 -5.68 2.30
C SER A 49 13.15 -5.93 1.07
N MET A 50 12.72 -6.82 0.16
CA MET A 50 13.43 -7.06 -1.11
C MET A 50 13.45 -5.81 -2.01
N THR A 51 12.37 -5.03 -2.00
CA THR A 51 12.29 -3.75 -2.71
C THR A 51 13.33 -2.77 -2.18
N VAL A 52 13.45 -2.64 -0.85
CA VAL A 52 14.50 -1.84 -0.21
C VAL A 52 15.87 -2.37 -0.62
N PHE A 53 16.13 -3.68 -0.47
CA PHE A 53 17.42 -4.30 -0.83
C PHE A 53 17.84 -4.05 -2.29
N ASN A 54 16.88 -3.97 -3.21
CA ASN A 54 17.12 -3.64 -4.63
C ASN A 54 17.34 -2.14 -4.88
N GLY A 55 17.40 -1.31 -3.84
CA GLY A 55 17.57 0.14 -3.93
C GLY A 55 16.30 0.90 -4.30
N ASN A 56 15.14 0.23 -4.33
CA ASN A 56 13.87 0.83 -4.73
C ASN A 56 13.12 1.41 -3.52
N LYS A 57 12.20 2.33 -3.81
CA LYS A 57 11.35 2.96 -2.79
C LYS A 57 10.11 2.12 -2.53
N VAL A 58 9.85 1.84 -1.26
CA VAL A 58 8.62 1.21 -0.78
C VAL A 58 7.53 2.26 -0.71
N LYS A 59 6.44 2.04 -1.45
CA LYS A 59 5.24 2.86 -1.33
C LYS A 59 4.57 2.55 0.01
N ARG A 60 4.20 3.60 0.75
CA ARG A 60 3.42 3.43 1.97
C ARG A 60 2.01 2.99 1.59
N ILE A 61 1.53 1.94 2.24
CA ILE A 61 0.14 1.52 2.12
C ILE A 61 -0.71 2.51 2.95
N PRO A 62 -1.66 3.24 2.33
CA PRO A 62 -2.41 4.30 3.00
C PRO A 62 -3.54 3.76 3.90
N LEU A 63 -3.89 2.48 3.76
CA LEU A 63 -5.02 1.86 4.43
C LEU A 63 -4.56 0.64 5.24
N SER A 64 -5.02 0.54 6.49
CA SER A 64 -4.83 -0.68 7.29
C SER A 64 -5.54 -1.87 6.64
N ASN A 65 -5.16 -3.10 6.97
CA ASN A 65 -5.82 -4.30 6.48
C ASN A 65 -7.33 -4.30 6.75
N GLN A 66 -7.74 -3.83 7.92
CA GLN A 66 -9.14 -3.74 8.29
C GLN A 66 -9.88 -2.75 7.39
N GLU A 67 -9.25 -1.62 7.07
CA GLU A 67 -9.81 -0.63 6.13
C GLU A 67 -9.80 -1.17 4.70
N GLN A 68 -8.75 -1.85 4.25
CA GLN A 68 -8.71 -2.46 2.92
C GLN A 68 -9.83 -3.49 2.69
N GLN A 69 -10.22 -4.20 3.75
CA GLN A 69 -11.33 -5.15 3.70
C GLN A 69 -12.71 -4.51 3.77
N ARG A 70 -12.82 -3.20 4.03
CA ARG A 70 -14.11 -2.51 4.00
C ARG A 70 -14.68 -2.53 2.59
N VAL A 71 -15.96 -2.84 2.52
CA VAL A 71 -16.73 -2.85 1.27
C VAL A 71 -17.34 -1.47 1.09
N VAL A 72 -17.21 -0.94 -0.12
CA VAL A 72 -17.99 0.17 -0.61
C VAL A 72 -18.86 -0.30 -1.77
N TYR A 73 -20.06 0.27 -1.84
CA TYR A 73 -21.04 -0.01 -2.87
C TYR A 73 -20.95 1.08 -3.92
N ARG A 74 -20.70 0.68 -5.17
CA ARG A 74 -20.70 1.57 -6.32
C ARG A 74 -21.88 1.25 -7.22
N TRP A 75 -22.57 2.27 -7.71
CA TRP A 75 -23.63 2.10 -8.70
C TRP A 75 -23.69 3.30 -9.63
N THR A 76 -24.38 3.14 -10.75
CA THR A 76 -24.65 4.23 -11.69
C THR A 76 -26.15 4.45 -11.75
N ASP A 77 -26.62 5.67 -11.53
CA ASP A 77 -28.05 5.95 -11.61
C ASP A 77 -28.56 6.00 -13.07
N SER A 78 -29.87 6.16 -13.24
CA SER A 78 -30.51 6.25 -14.56
C SER A 78 -30.09 7.47 -15.39
N LYS A 79 -29.40 8.44 -14.78
CA LYS A 79 -28.84 9.62 -15.43
C LYS A 79 -27.36 9.45 -15.78
N GLY A 80 -26.76 8.29 -15.49
CA GLY A 80 -25.35 8.00 -15.76
C GLY A 80 -24.39 8.51 -14.68
N VAL A 81 -24.89 8.98 -13.53
CA VAL A 81 -24.05 9.49 -12.44
C VAL A 81 -23.56 8.32 -11.60
N LYS A 82 -22.24 8.28 -11.35
CA LYS A 82 -21.60 7.27 -10.50
C LYS A 82 -21.70 7.70 -9.04
N HIS A 83 -22.21 6.81 -8.20
CA HIS A 83 -22.34 7.00 -6.76
C HIS A 83 -21.47 5.99 -6.02
N LEU A 84 -21.05 6.36 -4.80
CA LEU A 84 -20.27 5.52 -3.91
C LEU A 84 -20.79 5.68 -2.48
N SER A 85 -21.02 4.58 -1.77
CA SER A 85 -21.54 4.57 -0.40
C SER A 85 -20.94 3.43 0.41
N TYR A 86 -20.80 3.63 1.73
CA TYR A 86 -20.45 2.56 2.66
C TYR A 86 -21.66 1.68 3.03
N GLU A 87 -22.87 2.16 2.76
CA GLU A 87 -24.12 1.43 2.97
C GLU A 87 -24.72 1.01 1.63
N ARG A 88 -25.27 -0.21 1.58
CA ARG A 88 -25.90 -0.75 0.37
C ARG A 88 -27.14 0.09 0.02
N PRO A 89 -27.22 0.68 -1.18
CA PRO A 89 -28.38 1.46 -1.58
C PRO A 89 -29.61 0.56 -1.72
N ARG A 90 -30.78 1.10 -1.33
CA ARG A 90 -32.07 0.41 -1.48
C ARG A 90 -32.71 0.74 -2.82
N GLY A 91 -33.25 -0.26 -3.52
CA GLY A 91 -33.97 -0.06 -4.78
C GLY A 91 -33.07 0.21 -5.99
N VAL A 92 -31.79 -0.20 -5.91
CA VAL A 92 -30.82 -0.13 -7.02
C VAL A 92 -30.38 -1.54 -7.36
N ASP A 93 -30.57 -1.95 -8.61
CA ASP A 93 -30.28 -3.33 -9.06
C ASP A 93 -28.82 -3.49 -9.54
N ASN A 94 -28.17 -2.41 -9.97
CA ASN A 94 -26.81 -2.40 -10.53
C ASN A 94 -25.73 -2.00 -9.52
N VAL A 95 -25.77 -2.61 -8.32
CA VAL A 95 -24.80 -2.34 -7.26
C VAL A 95 -23.60 -3.27 -7.36
N GLU A 96 -22.41 -2.70 -7.43
CA GLU A 96 -21.13 -3.39 -7.36
C GLU A 96 -20.54 -3.25 -5.94
N GLU A 97 -20.13 -4.38 -5.35
CA GLU A 97 -19.39 -4.40 -4.08
C GLU A 97 -17.89 -4.37 -4.37
N VAL A 98 -17.19 -3.37 -3.85
CA VAL A 98 -15.77 -3.16 -4.09
C VAL A 98 -15.07 -3.03 -2.75
N ARG A 99 -14.00 -3.80 -2.55
CA ARG A 99 -13.18 -3.63 -1.35
C ARG A 99 -12.31 -2.39 -1.50
N LEU A 100 -12.11 -1.62 -0.43
CA LEU A 100 -11.25 -0.44 -0.46
C LEU A 100 -9.81 -0.80 -0.86
N GLY A 101 -9.32 -1.99 -0.51
CA GLY A 101 -8.02 -2.50 -0.93
C GLY A 101 -7.94 -2.79 -2.43
N ASP A 102 -9.06 -3.17 -3.05
CA ASP A 102 -9.15 -3.44 -4.49
C ASP A 102 -9.37 -2.14 -5.30
N LEU A 103 -9.75 -1.04 -4.63
CA LEU A 103 -9.65 0.31 -5.16
C LEU A 103 -8.18 0.76 -5.15
N GLU A 104 -7.30 -0.02 -5.79
CA GLU A 104 -5.93 0.39 -6.00
C GLU A 104 -5.91 1.72 -6.76
N TYR A 105 -5.61 2.80 -6.03
CA TYR A 105 -4.80 3.94 -6.44
C TYR A 105 -5.09 4.63 -7.79
N LYS A 106 -6.28 4.50 -8.36
CA LYS A 106 -6.71 5.35 -9.50
C LYS A 106 -6.86 6.84 -9.13
N VAL A 107 -6.68 7.20 -7.86
CA VAL A 107 -6.63 8.59 -7.39
C VAL A 107 -5.28 9.26 -7.72
N GLU A 108 -4.19 8.50 -7.89
CA GLU A 108 -2.90 9.09 -8.32
C GLU A 108 -2.90 9.52 -9.79
N GLN A 109 -3.88 9.06 -10.60
CA GLN A 109 -3.98 9.38 -12.03
C GLN A 109 -5.17 10.27 -12.41
N SER A 110 -6.08 10.60 -11.47
CA SER A 110 -7.30 11.34 -11.79
C SER A 110 -7.27 12.82 -11.40
N LEU A 111 -6.19 13.29 -10.76
CA LEU A 111 -5.99 14.72 -10.53
C LEU A 111 -4.85 15.18 -11.44
N THR A 112 -5.16 16.05 -12.40
CA THR A 112 -4.12 16.77 -13.12
C THR A 112 -3.35 17.65 -12.12
N GLU A 113 -2.10 17.98 -12.42
CA GLU A 113 -1.27 18.81 -11.52
C GLU A 113 -1.95 20.14 -11.16
N GLU A 114 -2.79 20.66 -12.06
CA GLU A 114 -3.62 21.85 -11.86
C GLU A 114 -4.68 21.68 -10.74
N GLU A 115 -5.30 20.51 -10.62
CA GLU A 115 -6.32 20.25 -9.58
C GLU A 115 -5.67 20.07 -8.20
N LYS A 116 -4.43 19.57 -8.14
CA LYS A 116 -3.64 19.46 -6.89
C LYS A 116 -3.24 20.83 -6.36
N GLU A 117 -2.83 21.75 -7.23
CA GLU A 117 -2.48 23.12 -6.82
C GLU A 117 -3.69 23.92 -6.33
N ALA A 118 -4.87 23.70 -6.90
CA ALA A 118 -6.10 24.36 -6.47
C ALA A 118 -6.54 23.93 -5.07
N ALA A 119 -6.37 22.65 -4.71
CA ALA A 119 -6.74 22.12 -3.40
C ALA A 119 -5.83 22.63 -2.26
N LEU A 120 -4.59 23.02 -2.56
CA LEU A 120 -3.61 23.52 -1.59
C LEU A 120 -3.66 25.05 -1.38
N ARG A 121 -4.49 25.77 -2.15
CA ARG A 121 -4.68 27.23 -2.03
C ARG A 121 -5.89 27.65 -1.19
N ASN A 122 -6.63 26.71 -0.62
CA ASN A 122 -7.65 26.95 0.43
C ASN A 122 -7.12 26.53 1.80
#